data_AF-A0A4U6ARL9-F1
#
_entry.id   AF-A0A4U6ARL9-F1
#
_cell.length_a   1.000
_cell.length_b   1.000
_cell.length_c   1.000
_cell.angle_alpha   90.00
_cell.angle_beta   90.00
_cell.angle_gamma   90.00
#
_symmetry.space_group_name_H-M   'P 1'
#
loop_
_entity.id
_entity.type
_entity.pdbx_description
1 polymer ?
#
loop_
_entity_poly.entity_id
_entity_poly.type
_entity_poly.pdbx_seq_one_letter_code
_entity_poly.pdbx_strand_id
1 'polypeptide(L)'
;MNTMLACTACGLEETESVVHFGSYILRCAACGQHLVATSFMAMLNSDDECSAFIDPGPGKTPLPETLVARGPLRLIAGAISAAATDGTLIRMIFEPRD
;
A
#
# COMPACT_ATOMS: atom_id res chain seq x y z
N MET A 1 -22.42 -2.84 -1.50
CA MET A 1 -21.61 -3.90 -2.14
C MET A 1 -20.20 -3.71 -1.62
N ASN A 2 -19.69 -4.63 -0.81
CA ASN A 2 -18.30 -4.55 -0.36
C ASN A 2 -17.44 -5.08 -1.51
N THR A 3 -16.82 -4.19 -2.29
CA THR A 3 -16.01 -4.52 -3.48
C THR A 3 -14.61 -4.99 -3.09
N MET A 4 -14.50 -5.83 -2.06
CA MET A 4 -13.20 -6.39 -1.65
C MET A 4 -12.85 -7.57 -2.55
N LEU A 5 -11.64 -7.56 -3.11
CA LEU A 5 -11.13 -8.66 -3.93
C LEU A 5 -10.80 -9.85 -3.04
N ALA A 6 -11.46 -10.99 -3.28
CA ALA A 6 -11.09 -12.26 -2.66
C ALA A 6 -9.75 -12.76 -3.22
N CYS A 7 -8.85 -13.16 -2.33
CA CYS A 7 -7.61 -13.81 -2.69
C CYS A 7 -7.87 -15.17 -3.32
N THR A 8 -7.38 -15.42 -4.53
CA THR A 8 -7.56 -16.71 -5.21
C THR A 8 -6.78 -17.86 -4.57
N ALA A 9 -5.78 -17.55 -3.73
CA ALA A 9 -4.95 -18.56 -3.07
C ALA A 9 -5.54 -19.04 -1.73
N CYS A 10 -6.10 -18.14 -0.90
CA CYS A 10 -6.64 -18.50 0.42
C CYS A 10 -8.14 -18.23 0.59
N GLY A 11 -8.80 -17.60 -0.39
CA GLY A 11 -10.23 -17.31 -0.36
C GLY A 11 -10.64 -16.11 0.51
N LEU A 12 -9.71 -15.50 1.24
CA LEU A 12 -9.99 -14.38 2.15
C LEU A 12 -9.99 -13.03 1.42
N GLU A 13 -10.81 -12.09 1.91
CA GLU A 13 -11.00 -10.75 1.33
C GLU A 13 -10.17 -9.66 2.03
N GLU A 14 -9.08 -10.06 2.69
CA GLU A 14 -8.19 -9.13 3.39
C GLU A 14 -7.09 -8.65 2.45
N THR A 15 -7.11 -7.35 2.10
CA THR A 15 -6.17 -6.77 1.13
C THR A 15 -5.39 -5.61 1.71
N GLU A 16 -4.21 -5.40 1.13
CA GLU A 16 -3.19 -4.48 1.59
C GLU A 16 -2.55 -3.76 0.40
N SER A 17 -2.40 -2.45 0.50
CA SER A 17 -1.74 -1.65 -0.53
C SER A 17 -0.26 -1.49 -0.22
N VAL A 18 0.62 -1.93 -1.13
CA VAL A 18 2.06 -1.77 -0.99
C VAL A 18 2.69 -1.16 -2.25
N VAL A 19 3.79 -0.44 -2.08
CA VAL A 19 4.62 0.07 -3.18
C VAL A 19 5.97 -0.63 -3.16
N HIS A 20 6.41 -1.09 -4.33
CA HIS A 20 7.69 -1.76 -4.51
C HIS A 20 8.25 -1.43 -5.90
N PHE A 21 9.47 -0.87 -5.98
CA PHE A 21 10.11 -0.46 -7.24
C PHE A 21 9.18 0.35 -8.19
N GLY A 22 8.39 1.27 -7.63
CA GLY A 22 7.45 2.10 -8.39
C GLY A 22 6.17 1.38 -8.86
N SER A 23 5.96 0.13 -8.48
CA SER A 23 4.69 -0.59 -8.66
C SER A 23 3.80 -0.42 -7.44
N TYR A 24 2.54 -0.10 -7.63
CA TYR A 24 1.48 -0.23 -6.62
C TYR A 24 0.88 -1.62 -6.70
N ILE A 25 0.81 -2.32 -5.57
CA ILE A 25 0.42 -3.71 -5.49
C ILE A 25 -0.67 -3.84 -4.43
N LEU A 26 -1.78 -4.48 -4.80
CA LEU A 26 -2.72 -5.06 -3.83
C LEU A 26 -2.25 -6.47 -3.50
N ARG A 27 -1.98 -6.71 -2.22
CA ARG A 27 -1.53 -7.98 -1.65
C ARG A 27 -2.57 -8.51 -0.68
N CYS A 28 -2.70 -9.83 -0.58
CA CYS A 28 -3.51 -10.46 0.47
C CYS A 28 -2.82 -10.34 1.83
N ALA A 29 -3.52 -9.82 2.84
CA ALA A 29 -3.00 -9.68 4.20
C ALA A 29 -2.73 -11.05 4.86
N ALA A 30 -3.59 -12.03 4.59
CA ALA A 30 -3.53 -13.33 5.25
C ALA A 30 -2.38 -14.23 4.74
N CYS A 31 -2.13 -14.25 3.42
CA CYS A 31 -1.15 -15.17 2.82
C CYS A 31 -0.02 -14.48 2.04
N GLY A 32 -0.05 -13.15 1.91
CA GLY A 32 0.99 -12.38 1.23
C GLY A 32 0.99 -12.46 -0.30
N GLN A 33 0.04 -13.17 -0.92
CA GLN A 33 -0.04 -13.27 -2.38
C GLN A 33 -0.37 -11.93 -3.03
N HIS A 34 0.32 -11.62 -4.13
CA HIS A 34 0.00 -10.47 -4.96
C HIS A 34 -1.30 -10.74 -5.72
N LEU A 35 -2.27 -9.83 -5.61
CA LEU A 35 -3.59 -9.95 -6.23
C LEU A 35 -3.65 -9.13 -7.52
N VAL A 36 -3.23 -7.87 -7.45
CA VAL A 36 -3.24 -6.92 -8.57
C VAL A 36 -2.01 -6.04 -8.46
N ALA A 37 -1.42 -5.66 -9.59
CA ALA A 37 -0.36 -4.66 -9.66
C ALA A 37 -0.64 -3.65 -10.77
N THR A 38 -0.29 -2.40 -10.52
CA THR A 38 -0.28 -1.31 -11.51
C THR A 38 0.88 -0.37 -11.24
N SER A 39 1.12 0.59 -12.11
CA SER A 39 2.11 1.64 -11.85
C SER A 39 1.68 2.51 -10.67
N PHE A 40 2.59 2.80 -9.74
CA PHE A 40 2.31 3.74 -8.65
C PHE A 40 1.97 5.13 -9.20
N MET A 41 2.50 5.50 -10.37
CA MET A 41 2.14 6.76 -11.03
C MET A 41 0.65 6.88 -11.34
N ALA A 42 -0.03 5.76 -11.61
CA ALA A 42 -1.47 5.77 -11.90
C ALA A 42 -2.31 6.17 -10.67
N MET A 43 -1.75 6.04 -9.46
CA MET A 43 -2.42 6.37 -8.20
C MET A 43 -2.25 7.84 -7.79
N LEU A 44 -1.31 8.58 -8.39
CA LEU A 44 -0.89 9.90 -7.91
C LEU A 44 -1.92 11.03 -8.14
N ASN A 45 -2.94 10.78 -8.96
CA ASN A 45 -4.03 11.73 -9.15
C ASN A 45 -5.01 11.77 -7.98
N SER A 46 -4.80 10.95 -6.94
CA SER A 46 -5.65 10.95 -5.75
C SER A 46 -5.18 11.97 -4.71
N ASP A 47 -6.16 12.68 -4.15
CA ASP A 47 -6.04 13.52 -2.96
C ASP A 47 -6.32 12.74 -1.66
N ASP A 48 -6.34 11.41 -1.72
CA ASP A 48 -6.50 10.58 -0.53
C ASP A 48 -5.44 10.88 0.52
N GLU A 49 -5.90 11.11 1.75
CA GLU A 49 -5.03 11.09 2.91
C GLU A 49 -4.44 9.68 3.09
N CYS A 50 -3.11 9.63 3.15
CA CYS A 50 -2.37 8.39 3.18
C CYS A 50 -1.25 8.48 4.22
N SER A 51 -1.09 7.41 4.99
CA SER A 51 0.09 7.16 5.82
C SER A 51 0.91 6.04 5.19
N ALA A 52 2.19 6.30 4.93
CA ALA A 52 3.12 5.37 4.31
C ALA A 52 4.20 4.92 5.31
N PHE A 53 4.42 3.62 5.42
CA PHE A 53 5.33 3.00 6.38
C PHE A 53 6.26 1.99 5.69
N ILE A 54 7.40 1.67 6.28
CA ILE A 54 8.15 0.46 5.90
C ILE A 54 7.27 -0.76 6.20
N ASP A 55 7.10 -1.64 5.22
CA ASP A 55 6.20 -2.79 5.32
C ASP A 55 6.75 -3.85 6.31
N PRO A 56 6.01 -4.21 7.37
CA PRO A 56 6.40 -5.24 8.33
C PRO A 56 6.15 -6.68 7.82
N GLY A 57 5.46 -6.81 6.69
CA GLY A 57 4.98 -8.05 6.10
C GLY A 57 3.45 -8.20 6.18
N PRO A 58 2.90 -9.24 5.53
CA PRO A 58 1.45 -9.43 5.40
C PRO A 58 0.73 -9.53 6.75
N GLY A 59 -0.37 -8.80 6.91
CA GLY A 59 -1.24 -8.86 8.09
C GLY A 59 -0.66 -8.24 9.36
N LYS A 60 0.56 -7.68 9.29
CA LYS A 60 1.19 -7.03 10.43
C LYS A 60 0.93 -5.53 10.42
N THR A 61 0.71 -4.99 11.61
CA THR A 61 0.54 -3.55 11.83
C THR A 61 1.91 -2.85 11.77
N PRO A 62 2.09 -1.80 10.95
CA PRO A 62 3.29 -0.98 10.98
C PRO A 62 3.46 -0.27 12.32
N LEU A 63 4.71 -0.07 12.74
CA LEU A 63 5.02 0.67 13.96
C LEU A 63 5.19 2.16 13.64
N PRO A 64 4.88 3.09 14.58
CA PRO A 64 4.98 4.52 14.33
C PRO A 64 6.38 4.98 13.86
N GLU A 65 7.44 4.36 14.37
CA GLU A 65 8.83 4.65 14.01
C GLU A 65 9.20 4.25 12.57
N THR A 66 8.38 3.43 11.90
CA THR A 66 8.59 3.05 10.50
C THR A 66 7.87 3.97 9.51
N LEU A 67 7.25 5.05 10.00
CA LEU A 67 6.58 6.05 9.18
C LEU A 67 7.58 6.73 8.22
N VAL A 68 7.27 6.69 6.93
CA VAL A 68 8.02 7.36 5.87
C VAL A 68 7.44 8.74 5.59
N ALA A 69 6.11 8.83 5.44
CA ALA A 69 5.40 10.07 5.20
C ALA A 69 3.90 9.95 5.51
N ARG A 70 3.24 11.07 5.78
CA ARG A 70 1.78 11.17 5.93
C ARG A 70 1.27 12.44 5.28
N GLY A 71 0.14 12.34 4.59
CA GLY A 71 -0.55 13.46 3.94
C GLY A 71 -1.27 13.03 2.66
N PRO A 72 -1.78 14.00 1.87
CA PRO A 72 -2.36 13.73 0.57
C PRO A 72 -1.38 12.97 -0.33
N LEU A 73 -1.83 11.87 -0.95
CA LEU A 73 -0.95 10.96 -1.71
C LEU A 73 -0.08 11.71 -2.73
N ARG A 74 -0.65 12.64 -3.50
CA ARG A 74 0.11 13.44 -4.48
C ARG A 74 1.29 14.20 -3.87
N LEU A 75 1.18 14.63 -2.61
CA LEU A 75 2.19 15.45 -1.94
C LEU A 75 3.30 14.58 -1.33
N ILE A 76 2.97 13.36 -0.92
CA ILE A 76 3.93 12.44 -0.29
C ILE A 76 4.51 11.39 -1.25
N ALA A 77 4.03 11.34 -2.50
CA ALA A 77 4.46 10.41 -3.54
C ALA A 77 5.97 10.36 -3.76
N GLY A 78 6.63 11.52 -3.70
CA GLY A 78 8.09 11.62 -3.86
C GLY A 78 8.84 10.89 -2.76
N ALA A 79 8.41 11.03 -1.50
CA ALA A 79 9.01 10.34 -0.36
C ALA A 79 8.80 8.83 -0.43
N ILE A 80 7.59 8.39 -0.82
CA ILE A 80 7.28 6.96 -1.03
C ILE A 80 8.17 6.37 -2.14
N SER A 81 8.28 7.07 -3.26
CA SER A 81 9.07 6.59 -4.40
C SER A 81 10.55 6.50 -4.06
N ALA A 82 11.09 7.52 -3.37
CA ALA A 82 12.47 7.52 -2.91
C ALA A 82 12.74 6.34 -1.98
N ALA A 83 11.87 6.08 -0.99
CA ALA A 83 12.02 4.95 -0.07
C ALA A 83 11.94 3.60 -0.80
N ALA A 84 11.05 3.46 -1.79
CA ALA A 84 10.85 2.23 -2.54
C ALA A 84 11.92 1.95 -3.62
N THR A 85 12.81 2.90 -3.91
CA THR A 85 13.77 2.81 -5.04
C THR A 85 14.78 1.67 -4.84
N ASP A 86 15.22 1.45 -3.60
CA ASP A 86 16.21 0.41 -3.27
C ASP A 86 15.57 -0.97 -2.97
N GLY A 87 14.29 -1.15 -3.33
CA GLY A 87 13.55 -2.39 -3.09
C GLY A 87 12.91 -2.50 -1.71
N THR A 88 12.93 -1.43 -0.92
CA THR A 88 12.14 -1.38 0.32
C THR A 88 10.65 -1.43 -0.04
N LEU A 89 9.91 -2.36 0.57
CA LEU A 89 8.46 -2.39 0.45
C LEU A 89 7.84 -1.33 1.35
N ILE A 90 6.96 -0.50 0.79
CA ILE A 90 6.27 0.57 1.52
C ILE A 90 4.80 0.22 1.65
N ARG A 91 4.30 0.08 2.87
CA ARG A 91 2.89 -0.13 3.18
C ARG A 91 2.15 1.20 3.17
N MET A 92 1.10 1.29 2.36
CA MET A 92 0.16 2.40 2.33
C MET A 92 -1.10 2.09 3.14
N ILE A 93 -1.53 3.03 3.96
CA ILE A 93 -2.80 3.01 4.69
C ILE A 93 -3.55 4.30 4.35
N PHE A 94 -4.65 4.16 3.63
CA PHE A 94 -5.52 5.28 3.27
C PHE A 94 -6.54 5.54 4.37
N GLU A 95 -6.80 6.80 4.67
CA GLU A 95 -7.88 7.18 5.57
C GLU A 95 -9.24 6.96 4.86
N PRO A 96 -10.29 6.51 5.58
CA PRO A 96 -11.63 6.44 5.00
C PRO A 96 -12.07 7.84 4.54
N ARG A 97 -12.65 7.93 3.35
CA ARG A 97 -13.41 9.12 2.96
C ARG A 97 -14.81 9.02 3.59
N ASP A 98 -15.25 10.10 4.24
CA ASP A 98 -16.64 10.25 4.72
C ASP A 98 -17.65 10.31 3.56
#